data_AF-A0A7V5K383-F1
#
_entry.id   AF-A0A7V5K383-F1
#
_cell.length_a   1.000
_cell.length_b   1.000
_cell.length_c   1.000
_cell.angle_alpha   90.00
_cell.angle_beta   90.00
_cell.angle_gamma   90.00
#
_symmetry.space_group_name_H-M   'P 1'
#
loop_
_entity.id
_entity.type
_entity.pdbx_description
1 polymer ?
#
loop_
_entity_poly.entity_id
_entity_poly.type
_entity_poly.pdbx_seq_one_letter_code
_entity_poly.pdbx_strand_id
1 'polypeptide(L)'
;PSFETIVAYGPNGAIVHYRPSPRSTLELAPEGLVLVDSGAHYLDGTTDVTRTVALGQPTSMQKERFTRVLKGHIALASIRFPRGITGKQLDALARTHLWEVGLDYRHGTGHGIGCYLNVHEGPQSISPRDPGVPLQEGMFLTNEPGYYEDGEYGIRIENVMMVEQARDSDSGYGPFLQFRTITMVPLDRRLICMDLLTARELAWVNQYHQKVRETLSPILEPQEASWLEEATRPL
;
A
#
# COMPACT_ATOMS: atom_id res chain seq x y z
N PRO A 1 -16.28 6.65 9.76
CA PRO A 1 -15.11 6.51 8.85
C PRO A 1 -14.01 7.47 9.31
N SER A 2 -12.75 7.17 9.05
CA SER A 2 -11.62 8.03 9.44
C SER A 2 -11.37 9.18 8.44
N PHE A 3 -11.89 9.04 7.22
CA PHE A 3 -11.95 10.06 6.17
C PHE A 3 -13.07 9.71 5.17
N GLU A 4 -13.32 10.57 4.19
CA GLU A 4 -14.31 10.32 3.13
C GLU A 4 -13.77 9.26 2.15
N THR A 5 -14.46 8.11 2.05
CA THR A 5 -14.07 7.00 1.17
C THR A 5 -13.93 7.46 -0.29
N ILE A 6 -12.78 7.15 -0.89
CA ILE A 6 -12.55 7.33 -2.32
C ILE A 6 -12.93 6.02 -3.02
N VAL A 7 -13.92 6.08 -3.91
CA VAL A 7 -14.21 5.01 -4.86
C VAL A 7 -14.09 5.60 -6.26
N ALA A 8 -12.97 5.30 -6.91
CA ALA A 8 -12.56 5.96 -8.14
C ALA A 8 -12.42 4.92 -9.27
N TYR A 9 -13.40 4.91 -10.16
CA TYR A 9 -13.47 4.01 -11.31
C TYR A 9 -12.90 4.64 -12.57
N GLY A 10 -12.08 3.88 -13.31
CA GLY A 10 -11.51 4.31 -14.59
C GLY A 10 -10.80 5.65 -14.46
N PRO A 11 -11.10 6.65 -15.32
CA PRO A 11 -10.43 7.95 -15.34
C PRO A 11 -10.44 8.70 -14.00
N ASN A 12 -11.47 8.48 -13.17
CA ASN A 12 -11.56 9.09 -11.85
C ASN A 12 -10.43 8.62 -10.93
N GLY A 13 -9.89 7.42 -11.15
CA GLY A 13 -8.76 6.87 -10.41
C GLY A 13 -7.50 7.72 -10.51
N ALA A 14 -7.31 8.44 -11.63
CA ALA A 14 -6.15 9.31 -11.84
C ALA A 14 -6.18 10.58 -10.95
N ILE A 15 -7.33 10.92 -10.37
CA ILE A 15 -7.48 12.08 -9.50
C ILE A 15 -7.16 11.62 -8.06
N VAL A 16 -5.96 11.95 -7.58
CA VAL A 16 -5.40 11.46 -6.29
C VAL A 16 -6.40 11.59 -5.12
N HIS A 17 -7.06 12.74 -4.99
CA HIS A 17 -8.09 13.01 -3.98
C HIS A 17 -9.49 13.11 -4.61
N TYR A 18 -9.83 12.17 -5.49
CA TYR A 18 -11.16 12.11 -6.10
C TYR A 18 -12.24 12.06 -5.02
N ARG A 19 -13.30 12.87 -5.22
CA ARG A 19 -14.51 12.81 -4.40
C ARG A 19 -15.70 12.57 -5.31
N PRO A 20 -16.46 11.48 -5.12
CA PRO A 20 -17.61 11.20 -5.96
C PRO A 20 -18.67 12.30 -5.83
N SER A 21 -19.23 12.70 -6.96
CA SER A 21 -20.35 13.63 -7.03
C SER A 21 -21.35 13.14 -8.08
N PRO A 22 -22.63 13.53 -8.01
CA PRO A 22 -23.61 13.15 -9.02
C PRO A 22 -23.23 13.51 -10.47
N ARG A 23 -22.26 14.43 -10.67
CA ARG A 23 -21.78 14.84 -11.99
C ARG A 23 -20.52 14.12 -12.45
N SER A 24 -19.73 13.56 -11.54
CA SER A 24 -18.43 12.92 -11.83
C SER A 24 -18.46 11.41 -11.67
N THR A 25 -19.46 10.86 -10.98
CA THR A 25 -19.63 9.42 -10.79
C THR A 25 -19.87 8.74 -12.13
N LEU A 26 -19.09 7.68 -12.37
CA LEU A 26 -19.26 6.78 -13.49
C LEU A 26 -19.91 5.49 -12.99
N GLU A 27 -20.73 4.86 -13.84
CA GLU A 27 -21.25 3.53 -13.58
C GLU A 27 -20.11 2.51 -13.70
N LEU A 28 -20.06 1.56 -12.76
CA LEU A 28 -19.08 0.47 -12.83
C LEU A 28 -19.47 -0.49 -13.94
N ALA A 29 -18.49 -0.87 -14.75
CA ALA A 29 -18.64 -1.89 -15.77
C ALA A 29 -17.61 -3.02 -15.53
N PRO A 30 -17.82 -4.24 -16.07
CA PRO A 30 -16.91 -5.39 -15.90
C PRO A 30 -15.59 -5.23 -16.69
N GLU A 31 -15.00 -4.03 -16.66
CA GLU A 31 -13.77 -3.64 -17.31
C GLU A 31 -13.07 -2.53 -16.53
N GLY A 32 -11.78 -2.33 -16.80
CA GLY A 32 -11.00 -1.26 -16.17
C GLY A 32 -10.65 -1.53 -14.70
N LEU A 33 -10.17 -0.48 -14.06
CA LEU A 33 -9.70 -0.51 -12.66
C LEU A 33 -10.63 0.31 -11.78
N VAL A 34 -10.79 -0.14 -10.54
CA VAL A 34 -11.35 0.68 -9.46
C VAL A 34 -10.34 0.76 -8.33
N LEU A 35 -10.08 2.00 -7.91
CA LEU A 35 -9.30 2.31 -6.72
C LEU A 35 -10.28 2.60 -5.59
N VAL A 36 -10.12 1.86 -4.48
CA VAL A 36 -10.89 2.06 -3.25
C VAL A 36 -9.92 2.41 -2.14
N ASP A 37 -10.06 3.61 -1.60
CA ASP A 37 -9.32 4.09 -0.45
C ASP A 37 -10.30 4.43 0.68
N SER A 38 -10.11 3.80 1.82
CA SER A 38 -11.08 3.84 2.90
C SER A 38 -10.47 3.54 4.26
N GLY A 39 -11.10 4.07 5.29
CA GLY A 39 -10.68 3.84 6.66
C GLY A 39 -11.79 4.10 7.68
N ALA A 40 -11.56 3.64 8.90
CA ALA A 40 -12.48 3.79 10.02
C ALA A 40 -11.74 4.05 11.33
N HIS A 41 -12.47 4.64 12.29
CA HIS A 41 -12.05 4.71 13.67
C HIS A 41 -12.76 3.63 14.46
N TYR A 42 -12.00 3.00 15.34
CA TYR A 42 -12.45 2.05 16.34
C TYR A 42 -11.89 2.48 17.69
N LEU A 43 -12.44 1.96 18.79
CA LEU A 43 -11.96 2.30 20.14
C LEU A 43 -10.48 1.93 20.35
N ASP A 44 -9.98 1.00 19.56
CA ASP A 44 -8.64 0.42 19.60
C ASP A 44 -7.73 0.90 18.47
N GLY A 45 -8.18 1.80 17.58
CA GLY A 45 -7.30 2.33 16.55
C GLY A 45 -7.96 3.09 15.41
N THR A 46 -7.14 3.52 14.46
CA THR A 46 -7.55 4.15 13.19
C THR A 46 -6.99 3.31 12.05
N THR A 47 -7.80 3.09 11.01
CA THR A 47 -7.38 2.39 9.80
C THR A 47 -7.28 3.32 8.61
N ASP A 48 -6.39 2.94 7.70
CA ASP A 48 -6.21 3.53 6.38
C ASP A 48 -5.76 2.44 5.41
N VAL A 49 -6.45 2.29 4.29
CA VAL A 49 -6.18 1.24 3.31
C VAL A 49 -6.73 1.58 1.94
N THR A 50 -5.82 1.66 0.99
CA THR A 50 -6.09 1.66 -0.43
C THR A 50 -5.83 0.30 -1.10
N ARG A 51 -6.79 -0.15 -1.92
CA ARG A 51 -6.60 -1.22 -2.90
C ARG A 51 -7.07 -0.78 -4.28
N THR A 52 -6.30 -1.16 -5.29
CA THR A 52 -6.71 -1.09 -6.69
C THR A 52 -7.04 -2.50 -7.16
N VAL A 53 -8.21 -2.69 -7.76
CA VAL A 53 -8.68 -3.99 -8.26
C VAL A 53 -9.18 -3.88 -9.70
N ALA A 54 -9.05 -4.97 -10.45
CA ALA A 54 -9.57 -5.05 -11.81
C ALA A 54 -11.04 -5.48 -11.80
N LEU A 55 -11.90 -4.79 -12.57
CA LEU A 55 -13.29 -5.23 -12.78
C LEU A 55 -13.44 -6.13 -14.02
N GLY A 56 -12.40 -6.23 -14.85
CA GLY A 56 -12.32 -7.14 -16.00
C GLY A 56 -10.88 -7.59 -16.24
N GLN A 57 -10.53 -7.87 -17.51
CA GLN A 57 -9.17 -8.22 -17.89
C GLN A 57 -8.29 -6.96 -17.93
N PRO A 58 -7.24 -6.84 -17.07
CA PRO A 58 -6.36 -5.68 -17.10
C PRO A 58 -5.44 -5.71 -18.33
N THR A 59 -5.10 -4.53 -18.84
CA THR A 59 -4.16 -4.37 -19.96
C THR A 59 -2.72 -4.65 -19.51
N SER A 60 -1.82 -4.92 -20.47
CA SER A 60 -0.39 -5.10 -20.18
C SER A 60 0.21 -3.87 -19.49
N MET A 61 -0.19 -2.66 -19.91
CA MET A 61 0.24 -1.40 -19.31
C MET A 61 -0.27 -1.28 -17.86
N GLN A 62 -1.55 -1.56 -17.60
CA GLN A 62 -2.09 -1.53 -16.22
C GLN A 62 -1.34 -2.48 -15.30
N LYS A 63 -1.07 -3.71 -15.77
CA LYS A 63 -0.30 -4.69 -14.99
C LYS A 63 1.14 -4.24 -14.73
N GLU A 64 1.80 -3.68 -15.74
CA GLU A 64 3.17 -3.20 -15.65
C GLU A 64 3.29 -2.03 -14.65
N ARG A 65 2.40 -1.04 -14.74
CA ARG A 65 2.36 0.11 -13.81
C ARG A 65 2.01 -0.34 -12.39
N PHE A 66 1.03 -1.23 -12.25
CA PHE A 66 0.67 -1.79 -10.93
C PHE A 66 1.84 -2.52 -10.30
N THR A 67 2.56 -3.31 -11.09
CA THR A 67 3.69 -4.07 -10.58
C THR A 67 4.83 -3.16 -10.15
N ARG A 68 5.09 -2.04 -10.83
CA ARG A 68 6.09 -1.05 -10.39
C ARG A 68 5.71 -0.38 -9.07
N VAL A 69 4.44 0.01 -8.92
CA VAL A 69 3.90 0.51 -7.64
C VAL A 69 4.08 -0.55 -6.54
N LEU A 70 3.73 -1.80 -6.83
CA LEU A 70 3.89 -2.92 -5.90
C LEU A 70 5.36 -3.14 -5.52
N LYS A 71 6.31 -3.07 -6.46
CA LYS A 71 7.73 -3.22 -6.14
C LYS A 71 8.21 -2.12 -5.20
N GLY A 72 7.77 -0.88 -5.41
CA GLY A 72 8.03 0.22 -4.48
C GLY A 72 7.46 -0.05 -3.08
N HIS A 73 6.22 -0.53 -3.02
CA HIS A 73 5.56 -0.92 -1.77
C HIS A 73 6.33 -2.01 -1.03
N ILE A 74 6.77 -3.05 -1.75
CA ILE A 74 7.54 -4.18 -1.21
C ILE A 74 8.91 -3.71 -0.72
N ALA A 75 9.60 -2.86 -1.50
CA ALA A 75 10.91 -2.34 -1.16
C ALA A 75 10.89 -1.61 0.20
N LEU A 76 9.87 -0.76 0.41
CA LEU A 76 9.68 -0.08 1.68
C LEU A 76 9.25 -1.04 2.80
N ALA A 77 8.28 -1.94 2.55
CA ALA A 77 7.80 -2.89 3.55
C ALA A 77 8.87 -3.91 3.98
N SER A 78 9.90 -4.15 3.17
CA SER A 78 10.93 -5.18 3.40
C SER A 78 12.27 -4.64 3.89
N ILE A 79 12.43 -3.32 3.99
CA ILE A 79 13.72 -2.74 4.35
C ILE A 79 14.02 -2.92 5.85
N ARG A 80 15.31 -3.17 6.12
CA ARG A 80 15.91 -2.98 7.44
C ARG A 80 16.81 -1.74 7.37
N PHE A 81 16.69 -0.85 8.33
CA PHE A 81 17.41 0.43 8.33
C PHE A 81 17.97 0.74 9.72
N PRO A 82 19.12 1.43 9.84
CA PRO A 82 19.67 1.78 11.14
C PRO A 82 18.74 2.75 11.88
N ARG A 83 18.75 2.70 13.21
CA ARG A 83 18.05 3.69 14.03
C ARG A 83 18.57 5.10 13.74
N GLY A 84 17.67 6.08 13.71
CA GLY A 84 18.03 7.49 13.43
C GLY A 84 17.69 7.93 12.00
N ILE A 85 17.33 7.01 11.11
CA ILE A 85 16.89 7.30 9.75
C ILE A 85 15.51 7.96 9.77
N THR A 86 15.33 8.97 8.91
CA THR A 86 14.05 9.68 8.72
C THR A 86 13.27 9.08 7.55
N GLY A 87 11.96 9.26 7.51
CA GLY A 87 11.17 8.76 6.39
C GLY A 87 11.49 9.45 5.06
N LYS A 88 12.07 10.66 5.07
CA LYS A 88 12.61 11.32 3.86
C LYS A 88 13.63 10.46 3.13
N GLN A 89 14.50 9.78 3.87
CA GLN A 89 15.57 8.94 3.30
C GLN A 89 15.01 7.65 2.71
N LEU A 90 13.84 7.20 3.16
CA LEU A 90 13.20 5.96 2.72
C LEU A 90 12.22 6.17 1.55
N ASP A 91 11.70 7.39 1.36
CA ASP A 91 10.70 7.71 0.33
C ASP A 91 11.13 7.31 -1.11
N ALA A 92 12.41 7.48 -1.45
CA ALA A 92 12.93 7.12 -2.77
C ALA A 92 12.83 5.61 -3.09
N LEU A 93 12.80 4.74 -2.07
CA LEU A 93 12.66 3.29 -2.25
C LEU A 93 11.32 2.92 -2.88
N ALA A 94 10.26 3.64 -2.52
CA ALA A 94 8.94 3.42 -3.08
C ALA A 94 8.78 3.97 -4.51
N ARG A 95 9.70 4.85 -4.93
CA ARG A 95 9.67 5.50 -6.25
C ARG A 95 10.60 4.87 -7.28
N THR A 96 11.69 4.23 -6.84
CA THR A 96 12.79 3.81 -7.71
C THR A 96 12.32 3.05 -8.96
N HIS A 97 11.34 2.15 -8.81
CA HIS A 97 10.85 1.34 -9.92
C HIS A 97 9.96 2.10 -10.90
N LEU A 98 9.31 3.19 -10.49
CA LEU A 98 8.65 4.10 -11.41
C LEU A 98 9.67 5.01 -12.10
N TRP A 99 10.67 5.51 -11.35
CA TRP A 99 11.73 6.36 -11.88
C TRP A 99 12.57 5.68 -12.97
N GLU A 100 12.82 4.37 -12.85
CA GLU A 100 13.49 3.55 -13.87
C GLU A 100 12.88 3.67 -15.28
N VAL A 101 11.60 4.01 -15.38
CA VAL A 101 10.87 4.19 -16.65
C VAL A 101 10.34 5.62 -16.84
N GLY A 102 10.87 6.58 -16.09
CA GLY A 102 10.52 8.00 -16.22
C GLY A 102 9.13 8.36 -15.66
N LEU A 103 8.61 7.60 -14.71
CA LEU A 103 7.32 7.84 -14.07
C LEU A 103 7.47 8.24 -12.61
N ASP A 104 6.45 8.87 -12.03
CA ASP A 104 6.43 9.26 -10.61
C ASP A 104 4.99 9.46 -10.10
N TYR A 105 4.82 9.72 -8.81
CA TYR A 105 3.57 10.14 -8.19
C TYR A 105 3.74 11.42 -7.35
N ARG A 106 2.72 12.29 -7.37
CA ARG A 106 2.80 13.67 -6.85
C ARG A 106 2.33 13.83 -5.39
N HIS A 107 2.47 12.79 -4.58
CA HIS A 107 2.19 12.81 -3.13
C HIS A 107 3.34 12.17 -2.34
N GLY A 108 3.27 12.22 -1.00
CA GLY A 108 4.22 11.51 -0.14
C GLY A 108 4.00 10.00 -0.22
N THR A 109 4.99 9.20 0.13
CA THR A 109 4.88 7.73 0.19
C THR A 109 4.09 7.25 1.41
N GLY A 110 4.02 8.06 2.46
CA GLY A 110 3.18 7.77 3.61
C GLY A 110 3.22 8.85 4.67
N HIS A 111 2.30 8.75 5.63
CA HIS A 111 2.16 9.63 6.78
C HIS A 111 2.05 8.80 8.07
N GLY A 112 2.26 9.42 9.23
CA GLY A 112 1.91 8.78 10.49
C GLY A 112 0.39 8.68 10.67
N ILE A 113 -0.05 7.77 11.53
CA ILE A 113 -1.46 7.51 11.83
C ILE A 113 -1.68 7.40 13.34
N GLY A 114 -2.68 8.13 13.85
CA GLY A 114 -2.99 8.19 15.27
C GLY A 114 -3.89 7.05 15.75
N CYS A 115 -3.74 6.65 17.02
CA CYS A 115 -4.57 5.61 17.64
C CYS A 115 -5.92 6.19 18.10
N TYR A 116 -7.00 5.88 17.36
CA TYR A 116 -8.31 6.52 17.53
C TYR A 116 -8.23 8.06 17.55
N LEU A 117 -7.40 8.60 16.67
CA LEU A 117 -7.12 10.03 16.50
C LEU A 117 -7.00 10.33 14.99
N ASN A 118 -6.28 11.37 14.61
CA ASN A 118 -6.17 11.78 13.21
C ASN A 118 -5.59 10.65 12.35
N VAL A 119 -6.22 10.39 11.20
CA VAL A 119 -5.69 9.44 10.21
C VAL A 119 -4.35 9.93 9.63
N HIS A 120 -4.24 11.25 9.44
CA HIS A 120 -2.99 11.95 9.12
C HIS A 120 -2.40 12.56 10.40
N GLU A 121 -1.43 11.88 11.02
CA GLU A 121 -0.79 12.32 12.25
C GLU A 121 0.73 12.46 12.07
N GLY A 122 1.25 13.65 12.39
CA GLY A 122 2.69 13.90 12.41
C GLY A 122 3.32 13.67 13.79
N PRO A 123 4.63 13.93 13.94
CA PRO A 123 5.48 14.63 12.97
C PRO A 123 6.22 13.70 12.00
N GLN A 124 6.19 12.38 12.20
CA GLN A 124 6.81 11.41 11.28
C GLN A 124 6.04 11.27 9.98
N SER A 125 6.76 11.15 8.86
CA SER A 125 6.17 10.84 7.55
C SER A 125 7.20 10.18 6.65
N ILE A 126 6.74 9.49 5.59
CA ILE A 126 7.61 8.97 4.53
C ILE A 126 7.36 9.82 3.30
N SER A 127 8.08 10.93 3.20
CA SER A 127 7.78 11.96 2.20
C SER A 127 9.02 12.79 1.91
N PRO A 128 9.17 13.34 0.69
CA PRO A 128 10.21 14.34 0.41
C PRO A 128 10.10 15.58 1.31
N ARG A 129 8.89 15.82 1.84
CA ARG A 129 8.53 16.94 2.72
C ARG A 129 8.64 16.61 4.21
N ASP A 130 9.10 15.42 4.57
CA ASP A 130 9.27 15.04 5.98
C ASP A 130 10.15 16.06 6.74
N PRO A 131 9.75 16.50 7.95
CA PRO A 131 10.43 17.55 8.69
C PRO A 131 11.76 17.11 9.32
N GLY A 132 12.24 15.89 9.05
CA GLY A 132 13.50 15.37 9.56
C GLY A 132 13.34 14.62 10.89
N VAL A 133 12.17 14.05 11.16
CA VAL A 133 11.94 13.27 12.39
C VAL A 133 12.43 11.83 12.18
N PRO A 134 13.36 11.34 13.00
CA PRO A 134 13.80 9.95 12.93
C PRO A 134 12.65 9.00 13.25
N LEU A 135 12.53 7.92 12.48
CA LEU A 135 11.58 6.86 12.76
C LEU A 135 12.00 6.09 14.02
N GLN A 136 11.02 5.78 14.87
CA GLN A 136 11.23 5.09 16.14
C GLN A 136 10.26 3.92 16.27
N GLU A 137 10.66 2.91 17.04
CA GLU A 137 9.81 1.78 17.38
C GLU A 137 8.46 2.23 17.95
N GLY A 138 7.39 1.54 17.55
CA GLY A 138 6.02 1.85 17.94
C GLY A 138 5.34 2.94 17.11
N MET A 139 6.07 3.64 16.24
CA MET A 139 5.43 4.55 15.27
C MET A 139 4.65 3.75 14.23
N PHE A 140 3.42 4.18 13.95
CA PHE A 140 2.62 3.67 12.84
C PHE A 140 2.67 4.65 11.68
N LEU A 141 2.88 4.13 10.46
CA LEU A 141 2.92 4.90 9.22
C LEU A 141 2.21 4.14 8.10
N THR A 142 1.62 4.86 7.15
CA THR A 142 1.20 4.29 5.87
C THR A 142 2.40 4.05 4.95
N ASN A 143 2.24 3.11 4.02
CA ASN A 143 3.09 2.88 2.87
C ASN A 143 2.15 2.74 1.68
N GLU A 144 2.07 3.80 0.89
CA GLU A 144 1.00 4.07 -0.07
C GLU A 144 1.51 4.58 -1.44
N PRO A 145 2.54 3.99 -2.07
CA PRO A 145 2.95 4.42 -3.40
C PRO A 145 1.80 4.31 -4.41
N GLY A 146 1.86 5.14 -5.44
CA GLY A 146 0.83 5.17 -6.47
C GLY A 146 1.35 5.50 -7.87
N TYR A 147 0.45 5.45 -8.83
CA TYR A 147 0.63 5.88 -10.21
C TYR A 147 -0.71 6.35 -10.77
N TYR A 148 -0.73 7.44 -11.52
CA TYR A 148 -1.95 8.08 -11.99
C TYR A 148 -1.77 8.46 -13.46
N GLU A 149 -2.52 7.79 -14.34
CA GLU A 149 -2.54 8.07 -15.77
C GLU A 149 -3.73 8.99 -16.08
N ASP A 150 -3.43 10.25 -16.37
CA ASP A 150 -4.45 11.29 -16.57
C ASP A 150 -5.49 10.87 -17.61
N GLY A 151 -6.77 10.88 -17.20
CA GLY A 151 -7.88 10.54 -18.08
C GLY A 151 -8.10 9.03 -18.28
N GLU A 152 -7.32 8.16 -17.66
CA GLU A 152 -7.37 6.71 -17.90
C GLU A 152 -7.65 5.90 -16.63
N TYR A 153 -6.71 5.88 -15.68
CA TYR A 153 -6.84 5.12 -14.43
C TYR A 153 -5.84 5.57 -13.36
N GLY A 154 -6.08 5.15 -12.12
CA GLY A 154 -5.12 5.30 -11.03
C GLY A 154 -4.86 4.00 -10.31
N ILE A 155 -3.70 3.94 -9.69
CA ILE A 155 -3.22 2.82 -8.91
C ILE A 155 -2.65 3.38 -7.61
N ARG A 156 -3.07 2.82 -6.48
CA ARG A 156 -2.40 2.98 -5.18
C ARG A 156 -2.52 1.67 -4.42
N ILE A 157 -1.44 1.32 -3.74
CA ILE A 157 -1.36 0.16 -2.86
C ILE A 157 -0.95 0.69 -1.51
N GLU A 158 -1.81 0.53 -0.52
CA GLU A 158 -1.57 1.12 0.79
C GLU A 158 -1.76 0.13 1.92
N ASN A 159 -0.78 0.10 2.82
CA ASN A 159 -0.89 -0.58 4.10
C ASN A 159 -0.44 0.35 5.23
N VAL A 160 -1.07 0.23 6.39
CA VAL A 160 -0.49 0.65 7.67
C VAL A 160 0.60 -0.36 8.07
N MET A 161 1.72 0.18 8.54
CA MET A 161 2.86 -0.55 9.07
C MET A 161 3.30 0.05 10.40
N MET A 162 3.82 -0.79 11.28
CA MET A 162 4.42 -0.36 12.54
C MET A 162 5.95 -0.51 12.45
N VAL A 163 6.68 0.51 12.89
CA VAL A 163 8.13 0.41 13.06
C VAL A 163 8.42 -0.48 14.28
N GLU A 164 9.31 -1.45 14.10
CA GLU A 164 9.75 -2.34 15.17
C GLU A 164 11.25 -2.61 15.10
N GLN A 165 11.83 -3.15 16.16
CA GLN A 165 13.22 -3.59 16.14
C GLN A 165 13.42 -4.72 15.10
N ALA A 166 14.43 -4.58 14.24
CA ALA A 166 14.78 -5.63 13.32
C ALA A 166 15.39 -6.83 14.06
N ARG A 167 15.08 -8.04 13.60
CA ARG A 167 15.74 -9.27 14.08
C ARG A 167 17.25 -9.17 13.86
N ASP A 168 18.04 -9.72 14.76
CA ASP A 168 19.51 -9.82 14.66
C ASP A 168 20.20 -8.44 14.46
N SER A 169 20.06 -7.58 15.46
CA SER A 169 20.61 -6.21 15.46
C SER A 169 22.08 -6.11 15.92
N ASP A 170 22.74 -7.24 16.18
CA ASP A 170 24.13 -7.30 16.66
C ASP A 170 25.14 -7.26 15.50
N SER A 171 25.03 -6.22 14.67
CA SER A 171 25.84 -6.06 13.45
C SER A 171 27.14 -5.26 13.67
N GLY A 172 27.40 -4.81 14.90
CA GLY A 172 28.49 -3.85 15.20
C GLY A 172 28.22 -2.41 14.76
N TYR A 173 27.14 -2.16 13.98
CA TYR A 173 26.73 -0.84 13.50
C TYR A 173 25.57 -0.23 14.31
N GLY A 174 25.23 -0.82 15.45
CA GLY A 174 24.11 -0.41 16.30
C GLY A 174 22.77 -1.01 15.89
N PRO A 175 21.66 -0.60 16.55
CA PRO A 175 20.36 -1.21 16.37
C PRO A 175 19.74 -0.85 15.01
N PHE A 176 19.12 -1.83 14.38
CA PHE A 176 18.32 -1.68 13.16
C PHE A 176 16.83 -1.78 13.48
N LEU A 177 16.04 -1.08 12.69
CA LEU A 177 14.59 -1.09 12.67
C LEU A 177 14.10 -1.73 11.37
N GLN A 178 12.86 -2.19 11.39
CA GLN A 178 12.14 -2.71 10.23
C GLN A 178 10.66 -2.33 10.34
N PHE A 179 9.89 -2.62 9.29
CA PHE A 179 8.44 -2.46 9.31
C PHE A 179 7.73 -3.80 9.49
N ARG A 180 6.70 -3.80 10.34
CA ARG A 180 5.71 -4.88 10.43
C ARG A 180 4.39 -4.40 9.84
N THR A 181 3.95 -5.04 8.78
CA THR A 181 2.65 -4.77 8.15
C THR A 181 1.50 -5.12 9.09
N ILE A 182 0.57 -4.18 9.23
CA ILE A 182 -0.65 -4.29 10.06
C ILE A 182 -1.87 -4.59 9.20
N THR A 183 -2.01 -3.91 8.05
CA THR A 183 -3.14 -4.13 7.13
C THR A 183 -3.12 -5.56 6.54
N MET A 184 -4.22 -6.29 6.74
CA MET A 184 -4.42 -7.65 6.22
C MET A 184 -5.52 -7.64 5.14
N VAL A 185 -5.19 -7.21 3.91
CA VAL A 185 -6.13 -7.20 2.78
C VAL A 185 -5.39 -7.72 1.55
N PRO A 186 -5.93 -8.69 0.80
CA PRO A 186 -5.22 -9.25 -0.36
C PRO A 186 -4.92 -8.19 -1.42
N LEU A 187 -3.91 -8.47 -2.24
CA LEU A 187 -3.59 -7.71 -3.44
C LEU A 187 -4.23 -8.41 -4.63
N ASP A 188 -4.77 -7.67 -5.61
CA ASP A 188 -5.36 -8.30 -6.79
C ASP A 188 -4.29 -8.93 -7.68
N ARG A 189 -4.20 -10.26 -7.62
CA ARG A 189 -3.22 -11.08 -8.34
C ARG A 189 -3.27 -10.86 -9.85
N ARG A 190 -4.44 -10.50 -10.40
CA ARG A 190 -4.63 -10.28 -11.85
C ARG A 190 -3.83 -9.08 -12.37
N LEU A 191 -3.57 -8.10 -11.49
CA LEU A 191 -2.80 -6.89 -11.82
C LEU A 191 -1.29 -7.10 -11.77
N ILE A 192 -0.82 -8.26 -11.30
CA ILE A 192 0.62 -8.49 -11.12
C ILE A 192 1.22 -9.09 -12.39
N CYS A 193 2.26 -8.44 -12.90
CA CYS A 193 3.11 -8.91 -13.98
C CYS A 193 4.29 -9.68 -13.37
N MET A 194 4.18 -11.01 -13.29
CA MET A 194 5.17 -11.86 -12.63
C MET A 194 6.57 -11.72 -13.22
N ASP A 195 6.69 -11.45 -14.52
CA ASP A 195 7.99 -11.29 -15.21
C ASP A 195 8.79 -10.07 -14.71
N LEU A 196 8.14 -9.11 -14.05
CA LEU A 196 8.80 -7.93 -13.44
C LEU A 196 9.18 -8.14 -11.97
N LEU A 197 8.71 -9.23 -11.36
CA LEU A 197 9.05 -9.55 -9.98
C LEU A 197 10.37 -10.32 -9.93
N THR A 198 11.22 -9.92 -9.00
CA THR A 198 12.32 -10.77 -8.54
C THR A 198 11.75 -11.94 -7.73
N ALA A 199 12.54 -13.01 -7.58
CA ALA A 199 12.16 -14.14 -6.73
C ALA A 199 11.83 -13.72 -5.29
N ARG A 200 12.53 -12.71 -4.75
CA ARG A 200 12.27 -12.19 -3.39
C ARG A 200 10.94 -11.45 -3.30
N GLU A 201 10.59 -10.65 -4.30
CA GLU A 201 9.32 -9.91 -4.31
C GLU A 201 8.13 -10.87 -4.51
N LEU A 202 8.27 -11.87 -5.39
CA LEU A 202 7.26 -12.92 -5.56
C LEU A 202 7.04 -13.68 -4.25
N ALA A 203 8.13 -14.08 -3.58
CA ALA A 203 8.05 -14.73 -2.28
C ALA A 203 7.39 -13.83 -1.22
N TRP A 204 7.67 -12.53 -1.24
CA TRP A 204 7.02 -11.56 -0.35
C TRP A 204 5.50 -11.52 -0.56
N VAL A 205 5.03 -11.46 -1.82
CA VAL A 205 3.59 -11.44 -2.11
C VAL A 205 2.92 -12.72 -1.60
N ASN A 206 3.52 -13.87 -1.88
CA ASN A 206 2.98 -15.16 -1.44
C ASN A 206 2.94 -15.27 0.09
N GLN A 207 3.97 -14.81 0.79
CA GLN A 207 4.01 -14.78 2.26
C GLN A 207 2.99 -13.80 2.85
N TYR A 208 2.84 -12.62 2.25
CA TYR A 208 1.83 -11.64 2.65
C TYR A 208 0.42 -12.22 2.51
N HIS A 209 0.10 -12.80 1.34
CA HIS A 209 -1.19 -13.44 1.08
C HIS A 209 -1.48 -14.63 1.99
N GLN A 210 -0.48 -15.47 2.27
CA GLN A 210 -0.59 -16.53 3.26
C GLN A 210 -0.94 -15.97 4.64
N LYS A 211 -0.21 -14.94 5.12
CA LYS A 211 -0.46 -14.31 6.41
C LYS A 211 -1.86 -13.69 6.48
N VAL A 212 -2.32 -13.03 5.41
CA VAL A 212 -3.68 -12.48 5.31
C VAL A 212 -4.72 -13.59 5.50
N ARG A 213 -4.57 -14.70 4.77
CA ARG A 213 -5.49 -15.84 4.87
C ARG A 213 -5.49 -16.46 6.27
N GLU A 214 -4.32 -16.76 6.83
CA GLU A 214 -4.18 -17.33 8.17
C GLU A 214 -4.77 -16.43 9.27
N THR A 215 -4.66 -15.11 9.11
CA THR A 215 -5.19 -14.14 10.07
C THR A 215 -6.70 -14.01 9.99
N LEU A 216 -7.27 -13.96 8.79
CA LEU A 216 -8.69 -13.64 8.60
C LEU A 216 -9.60 -14.85 8.50
N SER A 217 -9.16 -15.97 7.89
CA SER A 217 -10.01 -17.15 7.69
C SER A 217 -10.72 -17.65 8.95
N PRO A 218 -10.11 -17.64 10.17
CA PRO A 218 -10.80 -18.09 11.39
C PRO A 218 -11.99 -17.22 11.84
N ILE A 219 -12.10 -15.99 11.35
CA ILE A 219 -13.13 -15.01 11.76
C ILE A 219 -14.12 -14.65 10.64
N LEU A 220 -13.98 -15.28 9.46
CA LEU A 220 -14.82 -15.03 8.28
C LEU A 220 -15.90 -16.10 8.13
N GLU A 221 -17.01 -15.72 7.51
CA GLU A 221 -18.04 -16.68 7.11
C GLU A 221 -17.49 -17.62 6.01
N PRO A 222 -18.04 -18.84 5.85
CA PRO A 222 -17.49 -19.83 4.92
C PRO A 222 -17.34 -19.33 3.46
N GLN A 223 -18.28 -18.51 2.98
CA GLN A 223 -18.23 -17.95 1.63
C GLN A 223 -17.08 -16.94 1.47
N GLU A 224 -16.86 -16.09 2.47
CA GLU A 224 -15.80 -15.08 2.48
C GLU A 224 -14.43 -15.74 2.64
N ALA A 225 -14.33 -16.77 3.49
CA ALA A 225 -13.11 -17.56 3.66
C ALA A 225 -12.73 -18.28 2.35
N SER A 226 -13.70 -18.83 1.62
CA SER A 226 -13.47 -19.45 0.31
C SER A 226 -13.02 -18.43 -0.74
N TRP A 227 -13.64 -17.24 -0.77
CA TRP A 227 -13.18 -16.15 -1.62
C TRP A 227 -11.75 -15.73 -1.28
N LEU A 228 -11.43 -15.61 0.02
CA LEU A 228 -10.12 -15.20 0.48
C LEU A 228 -9.04 -16.21 0.09
N GLU A 229 -9.35 -17.51 0.20
CA GLU A 229 -8.46 -18.58 -0.25
C GLU A 229 -8.09 -18.44 -1.73
N GLU A 230 -9.06 -18.18 -2.61
CA GLU A 230 -8.80 -17.94 -4.03
C GLU A 230 -8.00 -16.66 -4.27
N ALA A 231 -8.37 -15.56 -3.59
CA ALA A 231 -7.72 -14.26 -3.70
C ALA A 231 -6.26 -14.27 -3.21
N THR A 232 -5.89 -15.23 -2.36
CA THR A 232 -4.56 -15.35 -1.72
C THR A 232 -3.78 -16.59 -2.15
N ARG A 233 -4.17 -17.26 -3.24
CA ARG A 233 -3.34 -18.33 -3.80
C ARG A 233 -1.97 -17.78 -4.20
N PRO A 234 -0.91 -18.59 -4.11
CA PRO A 234 0.39 -18.21 -4.62
C PRO A 234 0.32 -17.70 -6.07
N LEU A 235 1.13 -16.70 -6.38
CA LEU A 235 1.44 -16.28 -7.75
C LEU A 235 2.23 -17.37 -8.47
#